data_AF-A0A430JAN8-F1
#
_entry.id   AF-A0A430JAN8-F1
#
_cell.length_a   1.000
_cell.length_b   1.000
_cell.length_c   1.000
_cell.angle_alpha   90.00
_cell.angle_beta   90.00
_cell.angle_gamma   90.00
#
_symmetry.space_group_name_H-M   'P 1'
#
loop_
_entity.id
_entity.type
_entity.pdbx_description
1 polymer ?
#
loop_
_entity_poly.entity_id
_entity_poly.type
_entity_poly.pdbx_seq_one_letter_code
_entity_poly.pdbx_strand_id
1 'polypeptide(L)'
;MPTMQESQLSKQSTVYSYTLAKRIYHSWYKIALYLAIILLAVSYKFNSSNLLPMLVSYPLVLIFHTLLIRAYFQFTIGMAMRGWSYRFGVFWAGFLPDGHASIKLVNTVLQQLLWIGLALIALLYPWIPQNWLFYLLLFHCWMLMPRLWFMLRFRAYRKIGLVKITSTDTSCYLQ
;
A
#
# COMPACT_ATOMS: atom_id res chain seq x y z
N MET A 1 -40.06 -35.22 -10.88
CA MET A 1 -40.06 -33.76 -10.64
C MET A 1 -39.17 -33.49 -9.43
N PRO A 2 -37.99 -32.87 -9.58
CA PRO A 2 -37.13 -32.58 -8.43
C PRO A 2 -37.57 -31.25 -7.80
N THR A 3 -37.83 -31.29 -6.50
CA THR A 3 -38.20 -30.16 -5.65
C THR A 3 -36.98 -29.23 -5.47
N MET A 4 -37.08 -27.99 -5.96
CA MET A 4 -36.10 -26.95 -5.68
C MET A 4 -36.24 -26.54 -4.21
N GLN A 5 -35.27 -26.94 -3.40
CA GLN A 5 -35.14 -26.53 -2.01
C GLN A 5 -34.65 -25.07 -1.97
N GLU A 6 -35.58 -24.12 -1.87
CA GLU A 6 -35.25 -22.73 -1.59
C GLU A 6 -34.50 -22.66 -0.25
N SER A 7 -33.21 -22.31 -0.31
CA SER A 7 -32.42 -22.03 0.88
C SER A 7 -33.06 -20.89 1.65
N GLN A 8 -33.68 -21.22 2.79
CA GLN A 8 -34.20 -20.28 3.78
C GLN A 8 -33.03 -19.45 4.35
N LEU A 9 -32.63 -18.41 3.62
CA LEU A 9 -31.78 -17.34 4.13
C LEU A 9 -32.49 -16.77 5.37
N SER A 10 -31.80 -16.84 6.51
CA SER A 10 -32.35 -16.37 7.78
C SER A 10 -32.86 -14.93 7.64
N LYS A 11 -34.03 -14.63 8.20
CA LYS A 11 -34.67 -13.29 8.18
C LYS A 11 -33.83 -12.17 8.83
N GLN A 12 -32.62 -12.47 9.29
CA GLN A 12 -31.63 -11.53 9.84
C GLN A 12 -30.37 -11.40 8.96
N SER A 13 -30.36 -12.01 7.77
CA SER A 13 -29.31 -11.85 6.79
C SER A 13 -29.49 -10.51 6.06
N THR A 14 -28.80 -9.47 6.53
CA THR A 14 -28.67 -8.23 5.76
C THR A 14 -27.82 -8.51 4.52
N VAL A 15 -28.46 -8.68 3.36
CA VAL A 15 -27.77 -8.83 2.08
C VAL A 15 -27.20 -7.47 1.69
N TYR A 16 -25.94 -7.23 2.01
CA TYR A 16 -25.22 -6.06 1.54
C TYR A 16 -24.96 -6.20 0.03
N SER A 17 -25.66 -5.39 -0.77
CA SER A 17 -25.48 -5.35 -2.22
C SER A 17 -24.29 -4.46 -2.57
N TYR A 18 -23.10 -5.05 -2.67
CA TYR A 18 -21.91 -4.34 -3.11
C TYR A 18 -21.86 -4.25 -4.63
N THR A 19 -21.78 -3.05 -5.17
CA THR A 19 -21.60 -2.84 -6.62
C THR A 19 -20.14 -2.57 -6.93
N LEU A 20 -19.58 -3.30 -7.90
CA LEU A 20 -18.19 -3.09 -8.34
C LEU A 20 -18.12 -1.80 -9.17
N ALA A 21 -17.54 -0.74 -8.61
CA ALA A 21 -17.42 0.53 -9.30
C ALA A 21 -16.24 0.56 -10.27
N LYS A 22 -15.09 0.01 -9.86
CA LYS A 22 -13.85 0.11 -10.65
C LYS A 22 -12.85 -0.96 -10.25
N ARG A 23 -12.32 -1.67 -11.25
CA ARG A 23 -11.27 -2.68 -11.07
C ARG A 23 -10.03 -2.28 -11.86
N ILE A 24 -8.87 -2.33 -11.22
CA ILE A 24 -7.58 -2.04 -11.84
C ILE A 24 -6.73 -3.31 -11.79
N TYR A 25 -6.46 -3.86 -12.97
CA TYR A 25 -5.60 -5.02 -13.14
C TYR A 25 -4.13 -4.62 -13.10
N HIS A 26 -3.32 -5.43 -12.40
CA HIS A 26 -1.87 -5.32 -12.40
C HIS A 26 -1.33 -5.98 -13.69
N SER A 27 -1.34 -5.22 -14.78
CA SER A 27 -0.76 -5.69 -16.05
C SER A 27 0.76 -5.83 -15.93
N TRP A 28 1.31 -6.91 -16.51
CA TRP A 28 2.74 -7.19 -16.52
C TRP A 28 3.57 -6.03 -17.08
N TYR A 29 3.10 -5.36 -18.12
CA TYR A 29 3.79 -4.20 -18.71
C TYR A 29 3.97 -3.06 -17.70
N LYS A 30 2.98 -2.81 -16.85
CA LYS A 30 3.06 -1.78 -15.79
C LYS A 30 4.05 -2.18 -14.71
N ILE A 31 4.11 -3.48 -14.37
CA ILE A 31 5.07 -4.02 -13.41
C ILE A 31 6.49 -3.88 -13.96
N ALA A 32 6.71 -4.28 -15.21
CA ALA A 32 8.00 -4.17 -15.88
C ALA A 32 8.48 -2.71 -15.94
N LEU A 33 7.61 -1.77 -16.33
CA LEU A 33 7.93 -0.35 -16.34
C LEU A 33 8.29 0.17 -14.93
N TYR A 34 7.53 -0.23 -13.92
CA TYR A 34 7.78 0.16 -12.52
C TYR A 34 9.13 -0.36 -11.99
N LEU A 35 9.49 -1.60 -12.34
CA LEU A 35 10.80 -2.18 -11.99
C LEU A 35 11.94 -1.55 -12.82
N ALA A 36 11.71 -1.20 -14.08
CA ALA A 36 12.68 -0.52 -14.91
C ALA A 36 13.04 0.87 -14.37
N ILE A 37 12.07 1.63 -13.83
CA ILE A 37 12.30 2.94 -13.22
C ILE A 37 13.28 2.85 -12.04
N ILE A 38 13.08 1.88 -11.12
CA ILE A 38 13.99 1.75 -9.97
C ILE A 38 15.37 1.27 -10.41
N LEU A 39 15.43 0.35 -11.37
CA LEU A 39 16.70 -0.16 -11.89
C LEU A 39 17.52 0.97 -12.54
N LEU A 40 16.87 1.85 -13.30
CA LEU A 40 17.50 3.03 -13.90
C LEU A 40 17.93 4.06 -12.85
N ALA A 41 17.12 4.28 -11.81
CA ALA A 41 17.47 5.22 -10.75
C ALA A 41 18.64 4.71 -9.87
N VAL A 42 18.71 3.40 -9.65
CA VAL A 42 19.81 2.76 -8.93
C VAL A 42 21.09 2.77 -9.77
N SER A 43 21.00 2.49 -11.08
CA SER A 43 22.16 2.48 -11.97
C SER A 43 22.83 3.84 -12.10
N TYR A 44 22.06 4.94 -12.04
CA TYR A 44 22.58 6.31 -12.12
C TYR A 44 23.66 6.62 -11.07
N LYS A 45 23.55 6.06 -9.86
CA LYS A 45 24.48 6.33 -8.75
C LYS A 45 25.24 5.08 -8.31
N PHE A 46 25.25 4.04 -9.14
CA PHE A 46 25.86 2.77 -8.82
C PHE A 46 27.38 2.89 -8.74
N ASN A 47 27.94 2.47 -7.61
CA ASN A 47 29.37 2.36 -7.36
C ASN A 47 29.58 1.17 -6.42
N SER A 48 30.70 0.46 -6.53
CA SER A 48 31.03 -0.69 -5.69
C SER A 48 30.99 -0.37 -4.19
N SER A 49 31.35 0.86 -3.78
CA SER A 49 31.26 1.30 -2.39
C SER A 49 29.82 1.55 -1.89
N ASN A 50 28.84 1.65 -2.80
CA ASN A 50 27.45 1.94 -2.49
C ASN A 50 26.55 0.70 -2.41
N LEU A 51 27.11 -0.50 -2.51
CA LEU A 51 26.35 -1.76 -2.44
C LEU A 51 25.64 -1.94 -1.10
N LEU A 52 26.33 -1.63 0.00
CA LEU A 52 25.78 -1.76 1.35
C LEU A 52 24.57 -0.84 1.58
N PRO A 53 24.66 0.50 1.37
CA PRO A 53 23.49 1.36 1.52
C PRO A 53 22.34 0.99 0.58
N MET A 54 22.64 0.53 -0.64
CA MET A 54 21.61 0.08 -1.58
C MET A 54 20.85 -1.15 -1.03
N LEU A 55 21.57 -2.18 -0.58
CA LEU A 55 20.96 -3.43 -0.12
C LEU A 55 20.20 -3.26 1.20
N VAL A 56 20.72 -2.44 2.11
CA VAL A 56 20.13 -2.24 3.45
C VAL A 56 18.95 -1.26 3.43
N SER A 57 18.95 -0.27 2.53
CA SER A 57 17.90 0.75 2.50
C SER A 57 16.51 0.17 2.23
N TYR A 58 16.40 -0.82 1.33
CA TYR A 58 15.11 -1.45 1.01
C TYR A 58 14.43 -2.12 2.21
N PRO A 59 15.05 -3.09 2.92
CA PRO A 59 14.45 -3.70 4.10
C PRO A 59 14.25 -2.68 5.23
N LEU A 60 15.14 -1.69 5.36
CA LEU A 60 15.00 -0.64 6.38
C LEU A 60 13.74 0.18 6.17
N VAL A 61 13.48 0.64 4.94
CA VAL A 61 12.25 1.39 4.60
C VAL A 61 11.02 0.52 4.82
N LEU A 62 11.09 -0.76 4.49
CA LEU A 62 9.98 -1.68 4.66
C LEU A 62 9.65 -1.90 6.14
N ILE A 63 10.66 -2.15 7.00
CA ILE A 63 10.50 -2.24 8.45
C ILE A 63 9.92 -0.93 8.99
N PHE A 64 10.49 0.20 8.57
CA PHE A 64 10.04 1.51 8.99
C PHE A 64 8.56 1.75 8.64
N HIS A 65 8.12 1.40 7.43
CA HIS A 65 6.72 1.50 7.05
C HIS A 65 5.81 0.63 7.92
N THR A 66 6.24 -0.60 8.23
CA THR A 66 5.44 -1.49 9.09
C THR A 66 5.33 -0.95 10.51
N LEU A 67 6.40 -0.37 11.06
CA LEU A 67 6.40 0.24 12.39
C LEU A 67 5.50 1.47 12.44
N LEU A 68 5.56 2.35 11.43
CA LEU A 68 4.69 3.51 11.34
C LEU A 68 3.21 3.12 11.28
N ILE A 69 2.86 2.13 10.47
CA ILE A 69 1.46 1.66 10.38
C ILE A 69 1.01 1.09 11.73
N ARG A 70 1.84 0.26 12.37
CA ARG A 70 1.53 -0.30 13.69
C ARG A 70 1.35 0.78 14.75
N ALA A 71 2.27 1.75 14.81
CA ALA A 71 2.19 2.88 15.72
C ALA A 71 0.93 3.70 15.47
N TYR A 72 0.61 4.01 14.21
CA TYR A 72 -0.60 4.74 13.87
C TYR A 72 -1.87 4.05 14.37
N PHE A 73 -1.99 2.74 14.16
CA PHE A 73 -3.15 1.96 14.63
C PHE A 73 -3.22 1.88 16.16
N GLN A 74 -2.08 1.73 16.83
CA GLN A 74 -2.01 1.69 18.29
C GLN A 74 -2.44 3.02 18.91
N PHE A 75 -1.93 4.15 18.41
CA PHE A 75 -2.21 5.47 18.99
C PHE A 75 -3.58 6.05 18.57
N THR A 76 -4.06 5.76 17.36
CA THR A 76 -5.26 6.43 16.82
C THR A 76 -6.55 5.64 17.03
N ILE A 77 -6.50 4.31 16.91
CA ILE A 77 -7.72 3.47 16.81
C ILE A 77 -7.88 2.55 18.03
N GLY A 78 -6.89 2.48 18.92
CA GLY A 78 -7.01 1.91 20.26
C GLY A 78 -7.13 0.39 20.35
N MET A 79 -7.69 -0.30 19.35
CA MET A 79 -7.52 -1.75 19.08
C MET A 79 -8.41 -2.12 17.89
N ALA A 80 -7.88 -2.09 16.67
CA ALA A 80 -8.43 -2.83 15.53
C ALA A 80 -7.40 -2.98 14.40
N MET A 81 -6.30 -3.72 14.64
CA MET A 81 -5.55 -4.36 13.54
C MET A 81 -6.36 -5.50 12.87
N ARG A 82 -7.57 -5.77 13.36
CA ARG A 82 -8.42 -6.87 12.90
C ARG A 82 -8.81 -6.62 11.45
N GLY A 83 -8.20 -7.35 10.53
CA GLY A 83 -8.38 -7.20 9.09
C GLY A 83 -7.26 -6.45 8.37
N TRP A 84 -6.09 -6.25 8.97
CA TRP A 84 -4.87 -5.86 8.26
C TRP A 84 -3.81 -6.96 8.39
N SER A 85 -3.31 -7.43 7.25
CA SER A 85 -2.33 -8.51 7.17
C SER A 85 -1.12 -8.06 6.36
N TYR A 86 0.00 -8.73 6.58
CA TYR A 86 1.18 -8.50 5.78
C TYR A 86 0.99 -9.19 4.42
N ARG A 87 1.02 -8.42 3.33
CA ARG A 87 0.91 -8.95 1.96
C ARG A 87 2.10 -8.49 1.13
N PHE A 88 2.66 -9.44 0.38
CA PHE A 88 3.73 -9.19 -0.57
C PHE A 88 3.15 -9.16 -1.99
N GLY A 89 2.96 -7.95 -2.54
CA GLY A 89 2.67 -7.74 -3.95
C GLY A 89 3.64 -6.73 -4.55
N VAL A 90 3.88 -6.79 -5.86
CA VAL A 90 4.89 -5.93 -6.52
C VAL A 90 4.58 -4.43 -6.35
N PHE A 91 3.30 -4.05 -6.43
CA PHE A 91 2.86 -2.67 -6.17
C PHE A 91 2.48 -2.40 -4.70
N TRP A 92 2.30 -3.46 -3.93
CA TRP A 92 1.70 -3.43 -2.60
C TRP A 92 2.46 -4.39 -1.67
N ALA A 93 3.73 -4.07 -1.41
CA ALA A 93 4.55 -4.79 -0.44
C ALA A 93 4.42 -4.11 0.93
N GLY A 94 3.80 -4.77 1.91
CA GLY A 94 3.73 -4.28 3.29
C GLY A 94 2.46 -4.66 4.02
N PHE A 95 2.07 -3.84 4.99
CA PHE A 95 0.87 -4.05 5.79
C PHE A 95 -0.36 -3.45 5.09
N LEU A 96 -1.32 -4.30 4.72
CA LEU A 96 -2.48 -3.95 3.90
C LEU A 96 -3.77 -4.48 4.51
N PRO A 97 -4.93 -3.88 4.19
CA PRO A 97 -6.21 -4.43 4.60
C PRO A 97 -6.48 -5.78 3.90
N ASP A 98 -6.86 -6.78 4.68
CA ASP A 98 -7.15 -8.15 4.26
C ASP A 98 -8.57 -8.30 3.67
N GLY A 99 -9.41 -7.27 3.84
CA GLY A 99 -10.80 -7.23 3.41
C GLY A 99 -11.22 -5.89 2.78
N HIS A 100 -12.50 -5.54 2.94
CA HIS A 100 -13.03 -4.26 2.50
C HIS A 100 -12.64 -3.16 3.48
N ALA A 101 -11.77 -2.24 3.05
CA ALA A 101 -11.39 -1.07 3.84
C ALA A 101 -11.93 0.20 3.20
N SER A 102 -12.32 1.18 4.01
CA SER A 102 -12.75 2.47 3.48
C SER A 102 -11.57 3.17 2.79
N ILE A 103 -11.82 3.73 1.60
CA ILE A 103 -10.80 4.50 0.85
C ILE A 103 -10.26 5.65 1.68
N LYS A 104 -11.12 6.28 2.50
CA LYS A 104 -10.73 7.37 3.39
C LYS A 104 -9.63 6.92 4.37
N LEU A 105 -9.80 5.77 5.02
CA LEU A 105 -8.82 5.26 5.99
C LEU A 105 -7.51 4.90 5.30
N VAL A 106 -7.58 4.17 4.18
CA VAL A 106 -6.37 3.80 3.41
C VAL A 106 -5.61 5.04 2.95
N ASN A 107 -6.31 6.06 2.42
CA ASN A 107 -5.67 7.30 1.99
C ASN A 107 -5.02 8.07 3.14
N THR A 108 -5.67 8.15 4.31
CA THR A 108 -5.09 8.82 5.48
C THR A 108 -3.81 8.12 5.92
N VAL A 109 -3.82 6.79 6.01
CA VAL A 109 -2.64 5.99 6.39
C VAL A 109 -1.51 6.19 5.37
N LEU A 110 -1.80 6.13 4.07
CA LEU A 110 -0.80 6.34 3.02
C LEU A 110 -0.21 7.75 3.05
N GLN A 111 -1.05 8.76 3.26
CA GLN A 111 -0.60 10.15 3.33
C GLN A 111 0.30 10.39 4.55
N GLN A 112 -0.06 9.84 5.71
CA GLN A 112 0.79 9.90 6.90
C GLN A 112 2.10 9.15 6.71
N LEU A 113 2.05 7.96 6.09
CA LEU A 113 3.25 7.18 5.79
C LEU A 113 4.22 7.97 4.89
N LEU A 114 3.69 8.71 3.91
CA LEU A 114 4.47 9.57 3.03
C LEU A 114 5.11 10.73 3.80
N TRP A 115 4.32 11.51 4.51
CA TRP A 115 4.79 12.72 5.18
C TRP A 115 5.73 12.42 6.35
N ILE A 116 5.37 11.46 7.21
CA ILE A 116 6.18 11.08 8.36
C ILE A 116 7.50 10.45 7.89
N GLY A 117 7.47 9.60 6.85
CA GLY A 117 8.69 9.02 6.33
C GLY A 117 9.60 10.04 5.66
N LEU A 118 9.04 11.00 4.92
CA LEU A 118 9.82 12.08 4.32
C LEU A 118 10.41 13.01 5.38
N ALA A 119 9.64 13.35 6.42
CA ALA A 119 10.10 14.14 7.55
C ALA A 119 11.23 13.43 8.31
N LEU A 120 11.12 12.11 8.53
CA LEU A 120 12.17 11.34 9.20
C LEU A 120 13.46 11.29 8.37
N ILE A 121 13.37 11.08 7.06
CA ILE A 121 14.54 11.08 6.17
C ILE A 121 15.20 12.46 6.15
N ALA A 122 14.42 13.53 6.12
CA ALA A 122 14.94 14.90 6.22
C ALA A 122 15.59 15.17 7.59
N LEU A 123 15.02 14.65 8.67
CA LEU A 123 15.61 14.74 10.00
C LEU A 123 16.94 14.01 10.06
N LEU A 124 17.07 12.83 9.44
CA LEU A 124 18.32 12.06 9.42
C LEU A 124 19.45 12.71 8.60
N TYR A 125 19.17 13.78 7.87
CA TYR A 125 20.12 14.47 6.98
C TYR A 125 21.48 14.84 7.61
N PRO A 126 21.56 15.40 8.83
CA PRO A 126 22.84 15.79 9.41
C PRO A 126 23.63 14.61 10.01
N TRP A 127 22.99 13.47 10.27
CA TRP A 127 23.61 12.32 10.95
C TRP A 127 24.11 11.24 9.99
N ILE A 128 23.57 11.18 8.78
CA ILE A 128 23.81 10.09 7.84
C ILE A 128 24.53 10.59 6.59
N PRO A 129 25.50 9.83 6.05
CA PRO A 129 26.16 10.19 4.79
C PRO A 129 25.17 10.29 3.62
N GLN A 130 25.47 11.21 2.69
CA GLN A 130 24.59 11.56 1.58
C GLN A 130 24.17 10.37 0.70
N ASN A 131 25.01 9.33 0.58
CA ASN A 131 24.68 8.13 -0.20
C ASN A 131 23.53 7.33 0.41
N TRP A 132 23.53 7.17 1.73
CA TRP A 132 22.45 6.47 2.43
C TRP A 132 21.13 7.25 2.34
N LEU A 133 21.18 8.57 2.53
CA LEU A 133 19.99 9.41 2.38
C LEU A 133 19.36 9.29 1.00
N PHE A 134 20.19 9.26 -0.05
CA PHE A 134 19.71 9.09 -1.43
C PHE A 134 18.99 7.76 -1.62
N TYR A 135 19.57 6.63 -1.20
CA TYR A 135 18.92 5.33 -1.35
C TYR A 135 17.65 5.19 -0.49
N LEU A 136 17.66 5.72 0.74
CA LEU A 136 16.46 5.73 1.59
C LEU A 136 15.32 6.52 0.95
N LEU A 137 15.61 7.72 0.45
CA LEU A 137 14.62 8.55 -0.23
C LEU A 137 14.13 7.87 -1.51
N LEU A 138 15.04 7.30 -2.30
CA LEU A 138 14.72 6.60 -3.54
C LEU A 138 13.76 5.43 -3.29
N PHE A 139 14.08 4.54 -2.36
CA PHE A 139 13.22 3.40 -2.03
C PHE A 139 11.90 3.84 -1.38
N HIS A 140 11.92 4.84 -0.50
CA HIS A 140 10.70 5.39 0.11
C HIS A 140 9.74 5.95 -0.93
N CYS A 141 10.24 6.81 -1.83
CA CYS A 141 9.44 7.38 -2.92
C CYS A 141 8.96 6.30 -3.88
N TRP A 142 9.82 5.36 -4.27
CA TRP A 142 9.47 4.29 -5.19
C TRP A 142 8.35 3.40 -4.64
N MET A 143 8.46 2.92 -3.39
CA MET A 143 7.43 2.08 -2.75
C MET A 143 6.07 2.79 -2.60
N LEU A 144 6.07 4.11 -2.44
CA LEU A 144 4.84 4.90 -2.30
C LEU A 144 4.24 5.30 -3.65
N MET A 145 5.05 5.39 -4.71
CA MET A 145 4.62 5.82 -6.05
C MET A 145 3.38 5.08 -6.59
N PRO A 146 3.32 3.73 -6.59
CA PRO A 146 2.13 3.03 -7.08
C PRO A 146 0.93 3.30 -6.19
N ARG A 147 1.13 3.40 -4.87
CA ARG A 147 0.06 3.65 -3.89
C ARG A 147 -0.57 5.03 -4.09
N LEU A 148 0.24 6.05 -4.36
CA LEU A 148 -0.23 7.40 -4.69
C LEU A 148 -0.98 7.43 -6.02
N TRP A 149 -0.51 6.71 -7.03
CA TRP A 149 -1.22 6.56 -8.29
C TRP A 149 -2.62 5.99 -8.05
N PHE A 150 -2.74 4.91 -7.28
CA PHE A 150 -4.03 4.31 -6.94
C PHE A 150 -4.93 5.31 -6.19
N MET A 151 -4.38 6.06 -5.23
CA MET A 151 -5.13 7.12 -4.52
C MET A 151 -5.72 8.15 -5.49
N LEU A 152 -4.94 8.63 -6.45
CA LEU A 152 -5.43 9.59 -7.46
C LEU A 152 -6.55 8.99 -8.32
N ARG A 153 -6.42 7.72 -8.70
CA ARG A 153 -7.40 7.03 -9.56
C ARG A 153 -8.72 6.70 -8.84
N PHE A 154 -8.67 6.51 -7.53
CA PHE A 154 -9.83 6.26 -6.66
C PHE A 154 -10.37 7.52 -5.97
N ARG A 155 -9.82 8.71 -6.25
CA ARG A 155 -10.24 9.99 -5.64
C ARG A 155 -11.74 10.26 -5.79
N ALA A 156 -12.34 9.86 -6.92
CA ALA A 156 -13.75 10.02 -7.20
C ALA A 156 -14.67 9.24 -6.24
N TYR A 157 -14.19 8.12 -5.67
CA TYR A 157 -14.98 7.21 -4.83
C TYR A 157 -14.68 7.37 -3.33
N ARG A 158 -13.91 8.39 -2.93
CA ARG A 158 -13.34 8.54 -1.56
C ARG A 158 -14.37 8.54 -0.43
N LYS A 159 -15.61 9.00 -0.68
CA LYS A 159 -16.64 9.18 0.37
C LYS A 159 -17.42 7.91 0.69
N ILE A 160 -17.65 7.04 -0.30
CA ILE A 160 -18.59 5.90 -0.20
C ILE A 160 -17.88 4.56 -0.54
N GLY A 161 -16.71 4.62 -1.18
CA GLY A 161 -16.04 3.44 -1.70
C GLY A 161 -15.26 2.64 -0.66
N LEU A 162 -15.42 1.32 -0.77
CA LEU A 162 -14.62 0.31 -0.11
C LEU A 162 -13.59 -0.24 -1.10
N VAL A 163 -12.32 -0.32 -0.70
CA VAL A 163 -11.26 -0.90 -1.51
C VAL A 163 -10.91 -2.28 -0.99
N LYS A 164 -10.82 -3.23 -1.91
CA LYS A 164 -10.26 -4.57 -1.71
C LYS A 164 -8.97 -4.66 -2.51
N ILE A 165 -7.87 -4.94 -1.81
CA ILE A 165 -6.54 -5.04 -2.41
C ILE A 165 -6.18 -6.52 -2.50
N THR A 166 -5.99 -7.01 -3.71
CA THR A 166 -5.51 -8.36 -4.00
C THR A 166 -4.14 -8.28 -4.66
N SER A 167 -3.37 -9.37 -4.65
CA SER A 167 -2.06 -9.44 -5.32
C SER A 167 -2.17 -9.18 -6.83
N THR A 168 -3.28 -9.61 -7.44
CA THR A 168 -3.56 -9.54 -8.89
C THR A 168 -4.27 -8.26 -9.32
N ASP A 169 -5.07 -7.68 -8.43
CA ASP A 169 -5.95 -6.56 -8.77
C ASP A 169 -6.35 -5.73 -7.55
N THR A 170 -6.61 -4.46 -7.82
CA THR A 170 -7.17 -3.53 -6.84
C THR A 170 -8.59 -3.16 -7.28
N SER A 171 -9.58 -3.52 -6.47
CA SER A 171 -11.01 -3.35 -6.78
C SER A 171 -11.68 -2.40 -5.80
N CYS A 172 -12.51 -1.50 -6.32
CA CYS A 172 -13.33 -0.56 -5.56
C CYS A 172 -14.80 -0.97 -5.66
N TYR A 173 -15.44 -1.11 -4.50
CA TYR A 173 -16.85 -1.41 -4.33
C TYR A 173 -17.56 -0.18 -3.77
N LEU A 174 -18.80 0.03 -4.17
CA LEU A 174 -19.72 0.98 -3.56
C LEU A 174 -20.76 0.20 -2.76
N GLN A 175 -21.11 0.73 -1.60
CA GLN A 175 -22.18 0.24 -0.73
C GLN A 175 -23.41 1.14 -0.88
#